data_AF-A0AAV6YGN3-F1
#
_entry.id   AF-A0AAV6YGN3-F1
#
_cell.length_a   1.000
_cell.length_b   1.000
_cell.length_c   1.000
_cell.angle_alpha   90.00
_cell.angle_beta   90.00
_cell.angle_gamma   90.00
#
_symmetry.space_group_name_H-M   'P 1'
#
loop_
_entity.id
_entity.type
_entity.pdbx_description
1 polymer ?
#
loop_
_entity_poly.entity_id
_entity_poly.type
_entity_poly.pdbx_seq_one_letter_code
_entity_poly.pdbx_strand_id
1 'polypeptide(L)'
;MASSRVPHVVADAGAFLKNAALQEIGDHIYTVRDVVNEIRDRPTRRRLAVLPYELLLREPKAESIQLVTDFSKKTGDYVSLSATDIKVLALAYQLEAEHVGTEHIRNEPPQKVINFLETPWDPLYLKPLFCIYGL
;
A
#
# COMPACT_ATOMS: atom_id res chain seq x y z
N MET A 1 -12.10 -23.32 11.85
CA MET A 1 -12.18 -22.11 11.02
C MET A 1 -10.75 -21.68 10.75
N ALA A 2 -10.28 -21.79 9.50
CA ALA A 2 -8.89 -21.53 9.18
C ALA A 2 -8.60 -20.05 9.42
N SER A 3 -7.82 -19.75 10.45
CA SER A 3 -7.26 -18.42 10.65
C SER A 3 -6.26 -18.21 9.51
N SER A 4 -6.67 -17.50 8.46
CA SER A 4 -5.82 -17.14 7.32
C SER A 4 -4.88 -15.99 7.72
N ARG A 5 -4.18 -16.14 8.84
CA ARG A 5 -3.15 -15.20 9.26
C ARG A 5 -2.00 -15.28 8.28
N VAL A 6 -1.48 -14.13 7.89
CA VAL A 6 -0.27 -14.05 7.09
C VAL A 6 0.93 -14.10 8.02
N PRO A 7 1.99 -14.87 7.70
CA PRO A 7 3.12 -15.03 8.60
C PRO A 7 3.92 -13.72 8.77
N HIS A 8 3.94 -12.86 7.75
CA HIS A 8 4.68 -11.60 7.73
C HIS A 8 3.77 -10.45 7.26
N VAL A 9 3.75 -9.36 8.01
CA VAL A 9 2.98 -8.14 7.74
C VAL A 9 3.93 -6.96 7.71
N VAL A 10 3.87 -6.14 6.68
CA VAL A 10 4.55 -4.84 6.67
C VAL A 10 3.55 -3.74 6.99
N ALA A 11 3.85 -2.94 8.00
CA ALA A 11 3.02 -1.84 8.47
C ALA A 11 3.54 -0.49 7.97
N ASP A 12 2.64 0.29 7.36
CA ASP A 12 2.87 1.67 6.93
C ASP A 12 2.46 2.67 8.03
N ALA A 13 2.68 3.97 7.80
CA ALA A 13 2.23 5.02 8.72
C ALA A 13 0.70 4.99 8.90
N GLY A 14 -0.04 4.67 7.84
CA GLY A 14 -1.50 4.56 7.84
C GLY A 14 -2.02 3.53 8.83
N ALA A 15 -1.39 2.37 8.94
CA ALA A 15 -1.75 1.31 9.88
C ALA A 15 -1.66 1.78 11.34
N PHE A 16 -0.62 2.53 11.68
CA PHE A 16 -0.44 3.08 13.03
C PHE A 16 -1.40 4.22 13.34
N LEU A 17 -1.66 5.09 12.36
CA LEU A 17 -2.61 6.19 12.48
C LEU A 17 -4.04 5.67 12.68
N LYS A 18 -4.42 4.60 11.97
CA LYS A 18 -5.74 3.96 12.08
C LYS A 18 -5.87 3.00 13.26
N ASN A 19 -4.81 2.78 14.04
CA ASN A 19 -4.79 1.82 15.14
C ASN A 19 -5.22 0.40 14.70
N ALA A 20 -4.69 -0.06 13.58
CA ALA A 20 -5.00 -1.38 13.05
C ALA A 20 -4.53 -2.49 14.00
N ALA A 21 -5.35 -3.54 14.18
CA ALA A 21 -5.02 -4.71 14.98
C ALA A 21 -4.09 -5.66 14.20
N LEU A 22 -2.84 -5.23 13.95
CA LEU A 22 -1.87 -5.97 13.13
C LEU A 22 -1.58 -7.38 13.65
N GLN A 23 -1.65 -7.56 14.97
CA GLN A 23 -1.50 -8.86 15.65
C GLN A 23 -2.60 -9.88 15.31
N GLU A 24 -3.76 -9.43 14.81
CA GLU A 24 -4.82 -10.32 14.35
C GLU A 24 -4.61 -10.76 12.91
N ILE A 25 -3.84 -9.98 12.14
CA ILE A 25 -3.57 -10.17 10.72
C ILE A 25 -2.39 -11.12 10.52
N GLY A 26 -1.33 -10.96 11.30
CA GLY A 26 -0.14 -11.79 11.15
C GLY A 26 0.75 -11.86 12.39
N ASP A 27 1.66 -12.84 12.33
CA ASP A 27 2.50 -13.20 13.48
C ASP A 27 3.72 -12.28 13.61
N HIS A 28 4.36 -11.94 12.48
CA HIS A 28 5.53 -11.05 12.45
C HIS A 28 5.17 -9.72 11.79
N ILE A 29 5.34 -8.64 12.54
CA ILE A 29 4.97 -7.29 12.10
C ILE A 29 6.23 -6.48 11.90
N TYR A 30 6.47 -6.04 10.67
CA TYR A 30 7.65 -5.30 10.25
C TYR A 30 7.29 -3.86 9.91
N THR A 31 8.21 -2.94 10.15
CA THR A 31 8.14 -1.59 9.60
C THR A 31 9.55 -1.02 9.40
N VAL A 32 9.63 0.11 8.72
CA VAL A 32 10.89 0.84 8.50
C VAL A 32 11.04 1.95 9.54
N ARG A 33 12.28 2.31 9.88
CA ARG A 33 12.53 3.32 10.92
C ARG A 33 11.95 4.70 10.53
N ASP A 34 11.95 5.00 9.23
CA ASP A 34 11.45 6.28 8.72
C ASP A 34 9.95 6.46 8.96
N VAL A 35 9.14 5.39 8.87
CA VAL A 35 7.70 5.44 9.19
C VAL A 35 7.49 5.87 10.64
N VAL A 36 8.24 5.27 11.57
CA VAL A 36 8.13 5.62 12.99
C VAL A 36 8.59 7.07 13.26
N ASN A 37 9.62 7.53 12.55
CA ASN A 37 10.12 8.89 12.65
C ASN A 37 9.17 9.93 12.03
N GLU A 38 8.41 9.54 11.02
CA GLU A 38 7.42 10.39 10.35
C GLU A 38 6.21 10.67 11.25
N ILE A 39 5.85 9.72 12.12
CA ILE A 39 4.74 9.84 13.06
C ILE A 39 5.08 10.86 14.16
N ARG A 40 4.56 12.09 14.01
CA ARG A 40 4.69 13.17 15.00
C ARG A 40 3.52 13.27 15.97
N ASP A 41 2.44 12.55 15.70
CA ASP A 41 1.21 12.59 16.47
C ASP A 41 1.39 11.99 17.88
N ARG A 42 1.07 12.77 18.92
CA ARG A 42 1.25 12.38 20.33
C ARG A 42 0.49 11.09 20.69
N PRO A 43 -0.82 10.94 20.39
CA PRO A 43 -1.54 9.71 20.70
C PRO A 43 -0.94 8.49 19.99
N THR A 44 -0.57 8.61 18.72
CA THR A 44 0.01 7.49 17.96
C THR A 44 1.38 7.09 18.53
N ARG A 45 2.25 8.05 18.87
CA ARG A 45 3.55 7.76 19.51
C ARG A 45 3.41 7.07 20.88
N ARG A 46 2.42 7.45 21.67
CA ARG A 46 2.13 6.77 22.95
C ARG A 46 1.75 5.32 22.71
N ARG A 47 0.89 5.03 21.73
CA ARG A 47 0.49 3.66 21.38
C ARG A 47 1.67 2.82 20.90
N LEU A 48 2.52 3.38 20.04
CA LEU A 48 3.75 2.72 19.56
C LEU A 48 4.68 2.32 20.71
N ALA A 49 4.70 3.07 21.82
CA ALA A 49 5.51 2.75 22.99
C ALA A 49 4.95 1.62 23.87
N VAL A 50 3.67 1.25 23.70
CA VAL A 50 2.97 0.24 24.53
C VAL A 50 2.26 -0.81 23.68
N LEU A 51 2.84 -1.18 22.54
CA LEU A 51 2.24 -2.18 21.67
C LEU A 51 2.16 -3.55 22.37
N PRO A 52 1.04 -4.28 22.23
CA PRO A 52 0.87 -5.62 22.80
C PRO A 52 1.58 -6.71 21.97
N TYR A 53 2.38 -6.30 20.97
CA TYR A 53 3.12 -7.17 20.07
C TYR A 53 4.50 -6.54 19.78
N GLU A 54 5.43 -7.37 19.32
CA GLU A 54 6.74 -6.91 18.91
C GLU A 54 6.69 -6.28 17.51
N LEU A 55 7.24 -5.07 17.39
CA LEU A 55 7.38 -4.37 16.12
C LEU A 55 8.83 -4.46 15.62
N LEU A 56 9.03 -5.18 14.52
CA LEU A 56 10.34 -5.45 13.95
C LEU A 56 10.76 -4.32 13.00
N LEU A 57 11.75 -3.53 13.42
CA LEU A 57 12.34 -2.49 12.58
C LEU A 57 13.36 -3.12 11.62
N ARG A 58 13.06 -3.09 10.32
CA ARG A 58 13.93 -3.65 9.28
C ARG A 58 14.09 -2.65 8.14
N GLU A 59 15.32 -2.42 7.72
CA GLU A 59 15.60 -1.59 6.54
C GLU A 59 15.65 -2.48 5.28
N PRO A 60 15.05 -2.02 4.16
CA PRO A 60 15.10 -2.75 2.90
C PRO A 60 16.50 -2.71 2.27
N LYS A 61 16.85 -3.74 1.50
CA LYS A 61 18.06 -3.78 0.68
C LYS A 61 18.02 -2.72 -0.42
N ALA A 62 19.19 -2.15 -0.75
CA ALA A 62 19.31 -1.16 -1.82
C ALA A 62 18.81 -1.70 -3.18
N GLU A 63 19.03 -2.99 -3.46
CA GLU A 63 18.52 -3.66 -4.66
C GLU A 63 16.98 -3.63 -4.73
N SER A 64 16.31 -3.96 -3.63
CA SER A 64 14.84 -3.93 -3.54
C SER A 64 14.29 -2.50 -3.70
N ILE A 65 14.98 -1.50 -3.14
CA ILE A 65 14.62 -0.09 -3.32
C ILE A 65 14.72 0.31 -4.79
N GLN A 66 15.80 -0.07 -5.47
CA GLN A 66 16.00 0.23 -6.89
C GLN A 66 14.93 -0.42 -7.76
N LEU A 67 14.64 -1.71 -7.53
CA LEU A 67 13.60 -2.43 -8.26
C LEU A 67 12.23 -1.76 -8.12
N VAL A 68 11.82 -1.44 -6.89
CA VAL A 68 10.54 -0.75 -6.65
C VAL A 68 10.54 0.64 -7.27
N THR A 69 11.64 1.39 -7.15
CA THR A 69 11.77 2.72 -7.75
C THR A 69 11.60 2.68 -9.26
N ASP A 70 12.27 1.74 -9.94
CA ASP A 70 12.18 1.58 -11.38
C ASP A 70 10.81 1.08 -11.81
N PHE A 71 10.18 0.22 -11.01
CA PHE A 71 8.79 -0.20 -11.22
C PHE A 71 7.81 0.98 -11.11
N SER A 72 7.93 1.81 -10.06
CA SER A 72 7.10 3.00 -9.87
C SER A 72 7.30 4.05 -10.97
N LYS A 73 8.51 4.16 -11.55
CA LYS A 73 8.76 5.02 -12.71
C LYS A 73 8.06 4.49 -13.96
N LYS A 74 8.04 3.17 -14.15
CA LYS A 74 7.33 2.53 -15.28
C LYS A 74 5.81 2.67 -15.17
N THR A 75 5.23 2.61 -13.96
CA THR A 75 3.79 2.81 -13.76
C THR A 75 3.36 4.27 -13.79
N GLY A 76 4.30 5.21 -13.58
CA GLY A 76 4.04 6.64 -13.45
C GLY A 76 3.68 7.09 -12.04
N ASP A 77 3.63 6.17 -11.07
CA ASP A 77 3.26 6.48 -9.67
C ASP A 77 4.41 7.13 -8.88
N TYR A 78 5.65 7.09 -9.42
CA TYR A 78 6.84 7.62 -8.74
C TYR A 78 6.68 9.09 -8.30
N VAL A 79 5.97 9.92 -9.06
CA VAL A 79 5.77 11.35 -8.73
C VAL A 79 4.87 11.56 -7.51
N SER A 80 4.01 10.59 -7.21
CA SER A 80 3.05 10.66 -6.10
C SER A 80 3.49 9.90 -4.85
N LEU A 81 4.50 9.03 -4.94
CA LEU A 81 5.01 8.24 -3.83
C LEU A 81 6.10 8.99 -3.04
N SER A 82 6.04 8.91 -1.71
CA SER A 82 7.11 9.44 -0.86
C SER A 82 8.30 8.49 -0.77
N ALA A 83 9.45 8.99 -0.30
CA ALA A 83 10.62 8.15 -0.05
C ALA A 83 10.34 7.06 1.01
N THR A 84 9.48 7.36 2.00
CA THR A 84 9.04 6.39 3.01
C THR A 84 8.21 5.27 2.37
N ASP A 85 7.29 5.62 1.48
CA ASP A 85 6.43 4.65 0.78
C ASP A 85 7.27 3.68 -0.08
N ILE A 86 8.26 4.21 -0.80
CA ILE A 86 9.18 3.38 -1.60
C ILE A 86 9.92 2.37 -0.71
N LYS A 87 10.34 2.78 0.49
CA LYS A 87 11.01 1.88 1.44
C LYS A 87 10.07 0.81 1.99
N VAL A 88 8.83 1.16 2.33
CA VAL A 88 7.81 0.21 2.79
C VAL A 88 7.53 -0.84 1.71
N LEU A 89 7.34 -0.40 0.46
CA LEU A 89 7.14 -1.27 -0.69
C LEU A 89 8.36 -2.17 -0.96
N ALA A 90 9.57 -1.61 -0.86
CA ALA A 90 10.81 -2.36 -1.02
C ALA A 90 10.98 -3.44 0.07
N LEU A 91 10.58 -3.14 1.31
CA LEU A 91 10.61 -4.08 2.40
C LEU A 91 9.59 -5.22 2.19
N ALA A 92 8.39 -4.89 1.71
CA ALA A 92 7.38 -5.88 1.37
C ALA A 92 7.88 -6.82 0.25
N TYR A 93 8.42 -6.25 -0.83
CA TYR A 93 9.04 -7.02 -1.91
C TYR A 93 10.15 -7.93 -1.40
N GLN A 94 11.03 -7.42 -0.54
CA GLN A 94 12.11 -8.21 0.03
C GLN A 94 11.60 -9.39 0.86
N LEU A 95 10.60 -9.18 1.72
CA LEU A 95 10.02 -10.24 2.54
C LEU A 95 9.31 -11.29 1.69
N GLU A 96 8.60 -10.86 0.64
CA GLU A 96 7.95 -11.77 -0.31
C GLU A 96 8.98 -12.63 -1.05
N ALA A 97 10.04 -12.01 -1.56
CA ALA A 97 11.15 -12.71 -2.22
C ALA A 97 11.88 -13.69 -1.29
N GLU A 98 12.02 -13.37 0.01
CA GLU A 98 12.68 -14.23 1.01
C GLU A 98 11.84 -15.45 1.42
N HIS A 99 10.51 -15.30 1.55
CA HIS A 99 9.65 -16.35 2.16
C HIS A 99 8.78 -17.11 1.16
N VAL A 100 8.31 -16.45 0.10
CA VAL A 100 7.43 -17.04 -0.92
C VAL A 100 8.20 -17.32 -2.20
N GLY A 101 9.24 -16.54 -2.48
CA GLY A 101 10.02 -16.58 -3.71
C GLY A 101 9.47 -15.62 -4.77
N THR A 102 10.30 -15.31 -5.76
CA THR A 102 9.98 -14.29 -6.78
C THR A 102 9.16 -14.83 -7.96
N GLU A 103 8.80 -16.11 -7.97
CA GLU A 103 8.11 -16.76 -9.11
C GLU A 103 6.70 -16.17 -9.38
N HIS A 104 6.07 -15.59 -8.35
CA HIS A 104 4.75 -14.97 -8.45
C HIS A 104 4.80 -13.44 -8.61
N ILE A 105 5.98 -12.84 -8.43
CA ILE A 105 6.12 -11.39 -8.44
C ILE A 105 6.31 -10.92 -9.88
N ARG A 106 5.35 -10.12 -10.37
CA ARG A 106 5.43 -9.55 -11.71
C ARG A 106 6.48 -8.44 -11.75
N ASN A 107 7.54 -8.64 -12.52
CA ASN A 107 8.60 -7.65 -12.75
C ASN A 107 8.14 -6.47 -13.63
N GLU A 108 6.97 -6.60 -14.24
CA GLU A 108 6.38 -5.57 -15.10
C GLU A 108 4.94 -5.31 -14.67
N PRO A 109 4.52 -4.03 -14.58
CA PRO A 109 3.15 -3.73 -14.25
C PRO A 109 2.23 -4.31 -15.32
N PRO A 110 1.10 -4.92 -14.96
CA PRO A 110 0.12 -5.32 -15.96
C PRO A 110 -0.26 -4.08 -16.74
N GLN A 111 -0.15 -4.16 -18.08
CA GLN A 111 -0.60 -3.07 -18.94
C GLN A 111 -1.99 -2.66 -18.50
N LYS A 112 -2.15 -1.39 -18.12
CA LYS A 112 -3.46 -0.80 -17.92
C LYS A 112 -4.15 -0.87 -19.27
N VAL A 113 -4.95 -1.91 -19.50
CA VAL A 113 -5.94 -1.90 -20.58
C VAL A 113 -6.94 -0.84 -20.15
N ILE A 114 -6.68 0.39 -20.58
CA ILE A 114 -7.67 1.45 -20.51
C ILE A 114 -8.73 1.01 -21.52
N ASN A 115 -9.75 0.28 -21.05
CA ASN A 115 -10.97 0.15 -21.83
C ASN A 115 -11.57 1.54 -21.89
N PHE A 116 -11.17 2.30 -22.91
CA PHE A 116 -11.94 3.38 -23.50
C PHE A 116 -13.23 2.73 -24.03
N LEU A 117 -14.18 2.44 -23.15
CA LEU A 117 -15.56 2.52 -23.57
C LEU A 117 -15.88 4.01 -23.63
N GLU A 118 -15.46 4.59 -24.75
CA GLU A 118 -16.10 5.75 -25.35
C GLU A 118 -17.61 5.54 -25.19
N THR A 119 -18.30 6.45 -24.51
CA THR A 119 -19.72 6.65 -24.77
C THR A 119 -19.80 7.68 -25.87
N PRO A 120 -20.11 7.31 -27.12
CA PRO A 120 -20.47 8.29 -28.13
C PRO A 120 -21.78 8.94 -27.71
N TRP A 121 -21.78 10.26 -27.74
CA TRP A 121 -22.97 11.09 -27.72
C TRP A 121 -23.91 10.63 -28.85
N ASP A 122 -25.10 10.13 -28.51
CA ASP A 122 -26.17 9.91 -29.47
C ASP A 122 -27.21 11.04 -29.35
N PRO A 123 -27.37 11.92 -30.37
CA PRO A 123 -28.22 13.10 -30.30
C PRO A 123 -29.69 12.85 -30.73
N LEU A 124 -30.29 11.73 -30.35
CA LEU A 124 -31.70 11.44 -30.64
C LEU A 124 -32.39 10.69 -29.49
N TYR A 125 -32.74 11.39 -28.40
CA TYR A 125 -33.89 10.96 -27.61
C TYR A 125 -34.67 12.15 -27.03
N LEU A 126 -35.89 12.29 -27.54
CA LEU A 126 -36.89 13.28 -27.16
C LEU A 126 -37.41 12.99 -25.74
N LYS A 127 -37.51 14.07 -24.95
CA LYS A 127 -38.27 14.32 -23.69
C LYS A 127 -39.59 13.49 -23.52
N PRO A 128 -40.17 13.32 -22.29
CA PRO A 128 -40.31 14.40 -21.30
C PRO A 128 -40.39 14.05 -19.80
N LEU A 129 -40.52 15.14 -19.02
CA LEU A 129 -41.04 15.26 -17.64
C LEU A 129 -40.05 15.14 -16.45
N PHE A 130 -39.58 16.33 -16.02
CA PHE A 130 -39.35 16.78 -14.63
C PHE A 130 -38.47 15.94 -13.68
N CYS A 131 -37.35 16.51 -13.21
CA CYS A 131 -37.23 17.14 -11.88
C CYS A 131 -35.87 17.85 -11.74
N ILE A 132 -35.88 19.11 -11.31
CA ILE A 132 -34.72 19.92 -10.93
C ILE A 132 -34.63 19.88 -9.40
N TYR A 133 -33.44 19.70 -8.82
CA TYR A 133 -32.95 20.31 -7.55
C TYR A 133 -31.51 19.81 -7.35
N GLY A 134 -30.49 20.58 -6.99
CA GLY A 134 -30.38 21.99 -6.63
C GLY A 134 -29.07 22.20 -5.86
N LEU A 135 -28.25 23.12 -6.37
CA LEU A 135 -27.11 23.86 -5.76
C LEU A 135 -26.00 23.08 -5.02
#